data_AF-A0A932UG02-F1
#
_entry.id   AF-A0A932UG02-F1
#
_cell.length_a   1.000
_cell.length_b   1.000
_cell.length_c   1.000
_cell.angle_alpha   90.00
_cell.angle_beta   90.00
_cell.angle_gamma   90.00
#
_symmetry.space_group_name_H-M   'P 1'
#
loop_
_entity.id
_entity.type
_entity.pdbx_description
1 polymer ?
#
loop_
_entity_poly.entity_id
_entity_poly.type
_entity_poly.pdbx_seq_one_letter_code
_entity_poly.pdbx_strand_id
1 'polypeptide(L)' 'MLHGGSARWQEFEPLIPALAERWHALGPDFRGHGKFGWTPKRYRLRDYAADTVGFLERRVGESQPSTSATPWALRWR' A
#
# COMPACT_ATOMS: atom_id res chain seq x y z
N MET A 1 -2.77 3.72 3.09
CA MET A 1 -3.42 4.74 2.22
C MET A 1 -3.83 4.05 0.94
N LEU A 2 -5.06 4.23 0.48
CA LEU A 2 -5.60 3.59 -0.73
C LEU A 2 -6.03 4.68 -1.71
N HIS A 3 -5.56 4.58 -2.96
CA HIS A 3 -5.85 5.56 -4.00
C HIS A 3 -7.18 5.25 -4.72
N GLY A 4 -7.68 6.20 -5.52
CA GLY A 4 -8.86 5.98 -6.37
C GLY A 4 -8.59 5.08 -7.58
N GLY A 5 -9.63 4.54 -8.22
CA GLY A 5 -9.49 3.56 -9.31
C GLY A 5 -8.88 4.05 -10.63
N SER A 6 -8.38 5.28 -10.69
CA SER A 6 -7.59 5.82 -11.82
C SER A 6 -6.35 6.58 -11.34
N ALA A 7 -6.02 6.42 -10.07
CA ALA A 7 -4.95 7.11 -9.36
C ALA A 7 -3.79 6.16 -9.05
N ARG A 8 -2.81 6.64 -8.29
CA ARG A 8 -1.65 5.87 -7.84
C ARG A 8 -1.27 6.26 -6.42
N TRP A 9 -0.46 5.47 -5.74
CA TRP A 9 -0.06 5.82 -4.37
C TRP A 9 0.70 7.16 -4.28
N GLN A 10 1.38 7.60 -5.35
CA GLN A 10 2.19 8.82 -5.37
C GLN A 10 1.39 10.10 -5.09
N GLU A 11 0.07 10.09 -5.29
CA GLU A 11 -0.79 11.23 -4.91
C GLU A 11 -0.70 11.55 -3.41
N PHE A 12 -0.25 10.58 -2.61
CA PHE A 12 -0.04 10.74 -1.18
C PHE A 12 1.39 11.17 -0.80
N GLU A 13 2.34 11.28 -1.74
CA GLU A 13 3.74 11.67 -1.45
C GLU A 13 3.86 12.90 -0.54
N PRO A 14 3.06 13.98 -0.73
CA PRO A 14 3.14 15.15 0.15
C PRO A 14 2.74 14.87 1.61
N LEU A 15 1.92 13.83 1.85
CA LEU A 15 1.40 13.48 3.17
C LEU A 15 2.26 12.44 3.90
N ILE A 16 3.05 11.66 3.16
CA ILE A 16 3.85 10.57 3.72
C ILE A 16 4.81 11.04 4.81
N PRO A 17 5.58 12.15 4.65
CA PRO A 17 6.51 12.58 5.68
C PRO A 17 5.84 12.80 7.04
N ALA A 18 4.72 13.53 7.07
CA ALA A 18 3.99 13.86 8.30
C ALA A 18 3.33 12.63 8.94
N LEU A 19 2.74 11.75 8.14
CA LEU A 19 2.10 10.54 8.65
C LEU A 19 3.13 9.57 9.23
N ALA A 20 4.26 9.47 8.57
CA ALA A 20 5.21 8.45 8.94
C ALA A 20 6.03 8.82 10.19
N GLU A 21 5.97 10.07 10.67
CA GLU A 21 6.41 10.44 12.03
C GLU A 21 5.81 9.54 13.12
N ARG A 22 4.59 9.03 12.92
CA ARG A 22 3.84 8.27 13.94
C ARG A 22 3.35 6.91 13.48
N TRP A 23 3.21 6.69 12.18
CA TRP A 23 2.61 5.47 11.64
C TRP A 23 3.52 4.80 10.61
N HIS A 24 3.42 3.47 10.50
CA HIS A 24 3.98 2.78 9.34
C HIS A 24 3.07 3.03 8.13
N ALA A 25 3.47 3.94 7.25
CA ALA A 25 2.71 4.25 6.05
C ALA A 25 2.86 3.15 4.99
N LEU A 26 1.76 2.48 4.64
CA LEU A 26 1.66 1.58 3.50
C LEU A 26 0.80 2.22 2.41
N GLY A 27 1.23 2.10 1.16
CA GLY A 27 0.64 2.73 -0.03
C GLY A 27 0.79 1.79 -1.22
N PRO A 28 0.05 0.67 -1.24
CA PRO A 28 0.07 -0.25 -2.37
C PRO A 28 -0.65 0.36 -3.57
N ASP A 29 -0.19 0.03 -4.78
CA ASP A 29 -0.96 0.25 -6.00
C ASP A 29 -2.02 -0.84 -6.15
N PHE A 30 -3.23 -0.47 -6.55
CA PHE A 30 -4.24 -1.44 -6.98
C PHE A 30 -3.79 -2.17 -8.25
N ARG A 31 -4.26 -3.41 -8.44
CA ARG A 31 -4.04 -4.16 -9.69
C ARG A 31 -4.38 -3.29 -10.91
N GLY A 32 -3.58 -3.43 -11.97
CA GLY A 32 -3.67 -2.60 -13.17
C GLY A 32 -3.20 -1.15 -13.00
N HIS A 33 -2.66 -0.78 -11.83
CA HIS A 33 -2.02 0.50 -11.58
C HIS A 33 -0.54 0.30 -11.21
N GLY A 34 0.24 1.37 -11.33
CA GLY A 34 1.67 1.35 -11.02
C GLY A 34 2.43 0.34 -11.87
N LYS A 35 3.13 -0.58 -11.21
CA LYS A 35 3.91 -1.64 -11.88
C LYS A 35 3.10 -2.89 -12.22
N PHE A 36 1.85 -3.00 -11.76
CA PHE A 36 1.01 -4.12 -12.10
C PHE A 36 0.47 -3.93 -13.51
N GLY A 37 0.91 -4.81 -14.42
CA GLY A 37 0.43 -4.81 -15.80
C GLY A 37 -1.08 -5.03 -15.92
N TRP A 38 -1.59 -4.89 -17.14
CA TRP A 38 -2.99 -5.11 -17.44
C TRP A 38 -3.45 -6.51 -17.02
N THR A 39 -4.45 -6.56 -16.15
CA THR A 39 -5.08 -7.79 -15.68
C THR A 39 -6.50 -7.89 -16.23
N PRO A 40 -6.82 -8.83 -17.14
CA PRO A 40 -8.14 -8.90 -17.74
C PRO A 40 -9.25 -9.16 -16.70
N LYS A 41 -10.35 -8.39 -16.83
CA LYS A 41 -11.69 -8.64 -16.25
C LYS A 41 -11.81 -8.69 -14.71
N ARG A 42 -10.89 -8.09 -13.96
CA ARG A 42 -10.98 -8.10 -12.48
C ARG A 42 -10.70 -6.76 -11.81
N TYR A 43 -11.41 -5.69 -12.23
CA TYR A 43 -11.28 -4.33 -11.69
C TYR A 43 -12.51 -3.87 -10.89
N ARG A 44 -13.29 -4.81 -10.34
CA ARG A 44 -14.46 -4.45 -9.54
C ARG A 44 -13.99 -4.01 -8.15
N LEU A 45 -14.78 -3.22 -7.44
CA LEU A 45 -14.41 -2.79 -6.08
C LEU A 45 -14.12 -3.97 -5.13
N ARG A 46 -14.89 -5.06 -5.24
CA ARG A 46 -14.64 -6.32 -4.50
C ARG A 46 -13.28 -6.94 -4.80
N ASP A 47 -12.77 -6.77 -6.01
CA ASP A 47 -11.48 -7.30 -6.43
C ASP A 47 -10.34 -6.55 -5.73
N TYR A 48 -10.43 -5.21 -5.67
CA TYR A 48 -9.48 -4.37 -4.93
C TYR A 48 -9.54 -4.62 -3.42
N ALA A 49 -10.74 -4.81 -2.87
CA ALA A 49 -10.92 -5.14 -1.46
C ALA A 49 -10.23 -6.47 -1.10
N ALA A 50 -10.44 -7.52 -1.90
CA ALA A 50 -9.80 -8.82 -1.68
C ALA A 50 -8.27 -8.74 -1.73
N ASP A 51 -7.70 -7.99 -2.68
CA ASP A 51 -6.25 -7.76 -2.74
C ASP A 51 -5.72 -7.01 -1.51
N THR A 52 -6.46 -6.00 -1.08
CA THR A 52 -6.08 -5.17 0.08
C THR A 52 -6.06 -6.02 1.34
N VAL A 53 -7.08 -6.86 1.56
CA VAL A 53 -7.12 -7.80 2.69
C VAL A 53 -5.90 -8.73 2.64
N GLY A 54 -5.68 -9.42 1.52
CA GLY A 54 -4.53 -10.33 1.40
C GLY A 54 -3.19 -9.63 1.54
N PHE A 55 -3.06 -8.38 1.09
CA PHE A 55 -1.88 -7.56 1.31
C PHE A 55 -1.66 -7.26 2.80
N LEU A 56 -2.70 -6.83 3.51
CA LEU A 56 -2.63 -6.51 4.94
C LEU A 56 -2.34 -7.75 5.79
N GLU A 57 -2.95 -8.89 5.50
CA GLU A 57 -2.67 -10.16 6.18
C GLU A 57 -1.17 -10.51 6.10
N ARG A 58 -0.55 -10.32 4.94
CA ARG A 58 0.89 -10.56 4.76
C ARG A 58 1.78 -9.53 5.44
N ARG A 59 1.35 -8.27 5.55
CA ARG A 59 2.20 -7.16 6.04
C ARG A 59 2.00 -6.82 7.51
N VAL A 60 0.83 -7.13 8.06
CA VAL A 60 0.43 -6.83 9.44
C VAL A 60 0.27 -8.11 10.25
N GLY A 61 -0.09 -9.24 9.61
CA GLY A 61 -0.16 -10.54 10.27
C GLY A 61 1.22 -11.13 10.63
N GLU A 62 2.27 -10.75 9.91
CA GLU A 62 3.65 -10.92 10.38
C GLU A 62 3.94 -9.84 11.43
N SER A 63 3.82 -10.18 12.71
CA SER A 63 4.29 -9.33 13.81
C SER A 63 5.78 -9.07 13.62
N GLN A 64 6.15 -7.95 13.01
CA GLN A 64 7.55 -7.51 13.04
C GLN A 64 7.91 -7.22 14.50
N PRO A 65 8.96 -7.84 15.06
CA PRO A 65 9.38 -7.55 16.42
C PRO A 65 9.75 -6.07 16.51
N SER A 66 9.17 -5.40 17.50
CA SER A 66 9.47 -4.02 17.89
C SER A 66 10.98 -3.82 18.04
N THR A 67 11.65 -3.42 16.97
CA THR A 67 13.07 -3.11 16.98
C THR A 67 13.21 -1.62 16.75
N SER A 68 13.79 -0.97 17.75
CA SER A 68 14.09 0.45 17.86
C SER A 68 14.72 1.02 16.58
N ALA A 69 14.23 2.20 16.18
CA ALA A 69 14.92 3.21 15.37
C ALA A 69 15.57 2.71 14.07
N THR A 70 14.74 2.39 13.08
CA THR A 70 15.14 2.48 11.66
C THR A 70 14.31 3.60 11.04
N PRO A 71 14.88 4.52 10.22
CA PRO A 71 14.05 5.43 9.45
C PRO A 71 13.18 4.54 8.56
N TRP A 72 11.86 4.57 8.73
CA TRP A 72 10.85 3.83 7.96
C TRP A 72 10.80 4.24 6.47
N ALA A 73 11.87 4.84 5.98
CA ALA A 73 12.13 5.17 4.60
C ALA A 73 12.31 3.89 3.78
N LEU A 74 11.24 3.56 3.06
CA LEU A 74 11.22 2.83 1.79
C LEU A 74 11.39 1.31 1.83
N ARG A 75 10.24 0.62 1.76
CA ARG A 75 10.11 -0.53 0.87
C ARG A 75 8.83 -0.43 0.04
N TRP A 76 8.89 0.44 -0.97
CA TRP A 76 7.90 0.58 -2.03
C TRP A 76 8.25 -0.35 -3.19
N ARG A 77 7.49 -1.44 -3.36
CA ARG A 77 7.49 -2.28 -4.55
C ARG A 77 6.07 -2.60 -4.95
#